data_AF-A0A6M5YR17-F1
#
_entry.id   AF-A0A6M5YR17-F1
#
_cell.length_a   1.000
_cell.length_b   1.000
_cell.length_c   1.000
_cell.angle_alpha   90.00
_cell.angle_beta   90.00
_cell.angle_gamma   90.00
#
_symmetry.space_group_name_H-M   'P 1'
#
loop_
_entity.id
_entity.type
_entity.pdbx_description
1 polymer ?
#
loop_
_entity_poly.entity_id
_entity_poly.type
_entity_poly.pdbx_seq_one_letter_code
_entity_poly.pdbx_strand_id
1 'polypeptide(L)'
;MAAALALAASSPAFAQDMPLSQILIDGEGWKKVAGKPEKPKKADPTELPGNKPGEPPLFSTVRSASGGTIYVSGLDTNYLWAYPANAKGVAGIGARYCPLRTRPGEPGAPCSLTADKGGRIYAATEIGVQVFDPDGRLCGVMTPAAEGKPENLAFEGDTLTLWIGDTKYARKLNTTGAK
;
A
#
# COMPACT_ATOMS: atom_id res chain seq x y z
N MET A 1 29.80 24.70 38.58
CA MET A 1 29.63 23.65 37.55
C MET A 1 28.17 23.25 37.57
N ALA A 2 27.36 23.77 36.66
CA ALA A 2 25.91 23.54 36.64
C ALA A 2 25.59 22.52 35.55
N ALA A 3 25.10 21.35 35.94
CA ALA A 3 24.60 20.34 35.01
C ALA A 3 23.11 20.61 34.76
N ALA A 4 22.78 21.08 33.56
CA ALA A 4 21.40 21.19 33.11
C ALA A 4 20.94 19.81 32.62
N LEU A 5 20.02 19.19 33.36
CA LEU A 5 19.36 17.95 33.00
C LEU A 5 18.30 18.27 31.92
N ALA A 6 18.60 17.96 30.66
CA ALA A 6 17.65 18.10 29.56
C ALA A 6 16.59 16.98 29.64
N LEU A 7 15.36 17.33 30.03
CA LEU A 7 14.19 16.48 29.90
C LEU A 7 13.87 16.31 28.41
N ALA A 8 14.11 15.10 27.88
CA ALA A 8 13.65 14.72 26.56
C ALA A 8 12.12 14.67 26.57
N ALA A 9 11.48 15.65 25.91
CA ALA A 9 10.05 15.59 25.63
C ALA A 9 9.79 14.43 24.66
N SER A 10 9.23 13.34 25.15
CA SER A 10 8.69 12.29 24.30
C SER A 10 7.52 12.87 23.50
N SER A 11 7.70 13.05 22.19
CA SER A 11 6.58 13.35 21.29
C SER A 11 5.46 12.32 21.53
N PRO A 12 4.18 12.71 21.61
CA PRO A 12 3.10 11.75 21.69
C PRO A 12 3.09 10.98 20.36
N ALA A 13 3.55 9.74 20.41
CA ALA A 13 3.34 8.82 19.31
C ALA A 13 1.81 8.63 19.20
N PHE A 14 1.23 9.03 18.07
CA PHE A 14 -0.12 8.68 17.63
C PHE A 14 -0.21 7.16 17.33
N ALA A 15 0.33 6.33 18.21
CA ALA A 15 0.42 4.87 18.08
C ALA A 15 -0.84 4.15 18.59
N GLN A 16 -1.90 4.89 18.92
CA GLN A 16 -3.18 4.32 19.33
C GLN A 16 -4.08 4.28 18.10
N ASP A 17 -3.90 3.22 17.31
CA ASP A 17 -4.64 2.84 16.10
C ASP A 17 -4.87 3.97 15.08
N MET A 18 -4.40 3.78 13.85
CA MET A 18 -4.69 4.69 12.75
C MET A 18 -5.96 4.18 12.03
N PRO A 19 -7.19 4.56 12.44
CA PRO A 19 -8.38 4.05 11.79
C PRO A 19 -8.50 4.62 10.38
N LEU A 20 -9.18 3.86 9.53
CA LEU A 20 -9.49 4.29 8.17
C LEU A 20 -10.19 5.66 8.12
N SER A 21 -10.98 6.03 9.14
CA SER A 21 -11.67 7.32 9.21
C SER A 21 -10.74 8.54 9.19
N GLN A 22 -9.47 8.41 9.58
CA GLN A 22 -8.52 9.53 9.50
C GLN A 22 -8.15 9.91 8.05
N ILE A 23 -8.31 8.99 7.10
CA ILE A 23 -7.96 9.20 5.70
C ILE A 23 -9.16 9.29 4.76
N LEU A 24 -10.32 8.79 5.18
CA LEU A 24 -11.54 8.93 4.41
C LEU A 24 -12.11 10.34 4.58
N ILE A 25 -12.73 10.84 3.53
CA ILE A 25 -13.52 12.07 3.57
C ILE A 25 -14.99 11.65 3.61
N ASP A 26 -15.76 12.20 4.55
CA ASP A 26 -17.18 11.89 4.69
C ASP A 26 -17.94 12.24 3.39
N GLY A 27 -18.76 11.30 2.94
CA GLY A 27 -19.49 11.41 1.67
C GLY A 27 -18.65 11.15 0.41
N GLU A 28 -17.32 10.99 0.51
CA GLU A 28 -16.47 10.65 -0.63
C GLU A 28 -16.35 9.14 -0.82
N GLY A 29 -16.89 8.66 -1.93
CA GLY A 29 -16.78 7.29 -2.42
C GLY A 29 -15.94 7.18 -3.69
N TRP A 30 -15.89 5.97 -4.25
CA TRP A 30 -15.32 5.75 -5.57
C TRP A 30 -16.20 6.40 -6.65
N LYS A 31 -15.57 7.08 -7.60
CA LYS A 31 -16.22 7.67 -8.77
C LYS A 31 -15.60 7.06 -10.02
N LYS A 32 -16.44 6.58 -10.94
CA LYS A 32 -15.98 6.14 -12.26
C LYS A 32 -15.44 7.36 -13.02
N VAL A 33 -14.21 7.26 -13.51
CA VAL A 33 -13.60 8.32 -14.32
C VAL A 33 -14.16 8.23 -15.73
N ALA A 34 -14.73 9.33 -16.23
CA ALA A 34 -15.28 9.40 -17.58
C ALA A 34 -14.18 9.47 -18.66
N GLY A 35 -14.54 9.12 -19.89
CA GLY A 35 -13.65 9.18 -21.04
C GLY A 35 -12.85 7.89 -21.25
N LYS A 36 -11.69 8.02 -21.90
CA LYS A 36 -10.75 6.93 -22.21
C LYS A 36 -9.41 7.18 -21.52
N PRO A 37 -9.35 7.06 -20.18
CA PRO A 37 -8.08 7.20 -19.49
C PRO A 37 -7.07 6.16 -20.02
N GLU A 38 -5.79 6.51 -20.01
CA GLU A 38 -4.73 5.57 -20.38
C GLU A 38 -4.38 4.69 -19.18
N LYS A 39 -4.50 3.38 -19.35
CA LYS A 39 -4.15 2.42 -18.30
C LYS A 39 -2.63 2.27 -18.22
N PRO A 40 -2.01 2.39 -17.04
CA PRO A 40 -0.58 2.18 -16.92
C PRO A 40 -0.19 0.76 -17.34
N LYS A 41 0.94 0.63 -18.03
CA LYS A 41 1.52 -0.68 -18.31
C LYS A 41 1.86 -1.37 -16.99
N LYS A 42 1.49 -2.64 -16.87
CA LYS A 42 1.93 -3.46 -15.74
C LYS A 42 3.44 -3.63 -15.83
N ALA A 43 4.12 -3.48 -14.71
CA ALA A 43 5.53 -3.85 -14.61
C ALA A 43 5.66 -5.35 -14.93
N ASP A 44 6.73 -5.75 -15.61
CA ASP A 44 7.05 -7.16 -15.76
C ASP A 44 7.30 -7.72 -14.35
N PRO A 45 6.52 -8.72 -13.90
CA PRO A 45 6.70 -9.34 -12.61
C PRO A 45 8.14 -9.72 -12.34
N THR A 46 8.91 -10.20 -13.34
CA THR A 46 10.30 -10.68 -13.22
C THR A 46 11.33 -9.57 -12.95
N GLU A 47 11.01 -8.34 -13.29
CA GLU A 47 11.87 -7.17 -13.08
C GLU A 47 11.74 -6.58 -11.66
N LEU A 48 10.77 -7.07 -10.88
CA LEU A 48 10.55 -6.57 -9.52
C LEU A 48 11.65 -7.03 -8.55
N PRO A 49 12.09 -6.14 -7.63
CA PRO A 49 13.14 -6.46 -6.68
C PRO A 49 12.70 -7.54 -5.70
N GLY A 50 13.54 -8.56 -5.52
CA GLY A 50 13.28 -9.68 -4.62
C GLY A 50 12.77 -10.96 -5.29
N ASN A 51 12.53 -10.95 -6.62
CA ASN A 51 12.34 -12.19 -7.35
C ASN A 51 13.56 -13.09 -7.25
N LYS A 52 13.32 -14.38 -7.12
CA LYS A 52 14.34 -15.41 -7.21
C LYS A 52 13.94 -16.43 -8.29
N PRO A 53 14.91 -16.96 -9.05
CA PRO A 53 14.65 -18.08 -9.95
C PRO A 53 14.00 -19.25 -9.21
N GLY A 54 12.88 -19.76 -9.73
CA GLY A 54 12.16 -20.90 -9.14
C GLY A 54 11.13 -20.56 -8.05
N GLU A 55 11.02 -19.30 -7.62
CA GLU A 55 9.91 -18.81 -6.78
C GLU A 55 8.81 -18.18 -7.67
N PRO A 56 7.52 -18.21 -7.25
CA PRO A 56 6.47 -17.50 -7.96
C PRO A 56 6.79 -16.00 -8.09
N PRO A 57 6.56 -15.38 -9.26
CA PRO A 57 6.91 -13.99 -9.46
C PRO A 57 6.16 -13.05 -8.52
N LEU A 58 6.86 -12.00 -8.09
CA LEU A 58 6.27 -10.86 -7.38
C LEU A 58 5.29 -10.12 -8.29
N PHE A 59 4.22 -9.53 -7.74
CA PHE A 59 3.23 -8.83 -8.55
C PHE A 59 3.35 -7.31 -8.53
N SER A 60 3.69 -6.77 -7.37
CA SER A 60 3.75 -5.33 -7.18
C SER A 60 4.65 -5.00 -6.01
N THR A 61 5.33 -3.85 -6.12
CA THR A 61 6.15 -3.30 -5.06
C THR A 61 5.82 -1.82 -4.86
N VAL A 62 6.01 -1.33 -3.64
CA VAL A 62 5.96 0.09 -3.34
C VAL A 62 7.02 0.45 -2.31
N ARG A 63 7.73 1.56 -2.52
CA ARG A 63 8.70 2.07 -1.55
C ARG A 63 7.98 2.87 -0.46
N SER A 64 8.38 2.68 0.79
CA SER A 64 7.92 3.49 1.92
C SER A 64 8.22 4.97 1.69
N ALA A 65 7.41 5.88 2.25
CA ALA A 65 7.63 7.32 2.13
C ALA A 65 9.03 7.79 2.60
N SER A 66 9.63 7.12 3.60
CA SER A 66 10.99 7.41 4.07
C SER A 66 12.10 6.85 3.18
N GLY A 67 11.76 6.04 2.17
CA GLY A 67 12.69 5.37 1.27
C GLY A 67 13.39 4.12 1.82
N GLY A 68 13.33 3.86 3.14
CA GLY A 68 14.09 2.80 3.81
C GLY A 68 13.53 1.38 3.67
N THR A 69 12.33 1.23 3.11
CA THR A 69 11.66 -0.06 2.96
C THR A 69 11.01 -0.19 1.58
N ILE A 70 11.08 -1.38 1.00
CA ILE A 70 10.27 -1.77 -0.16
C ILE A 70 9.28 -2.83 0.29
N TYR A 71 8.00 -2.54 0.13
CA TYR A 71 6.92 -3.49 0.35
C TYR A 71 6.65 -4.27 -0.92
N VAL A 72 6.38 -5.57 -0.77
CA VAL A 72 6.30 -6.51 -1.88
C VAL A 72 5.08 -7.41 -1.72
N SER A 73 4.41 -7.69 -2.84
CA SER A 73 3.31 -8.64 -2.97
C SER A 73 3.69 -9.80 -3.90
N GLY A 74 3.16 -11.00 -3.66
CA GLY A 74 3.42 -12.20 -4.48
C GLY A 74 2.22 -13.14 -4.55
N LEU A 75 2.28 -14.11 -5.46
CA LEU A 75 1.21 -15.03 -5.86
C LEU A 75 0.57 -15.86 -4.73
N ASP A 76 1.31 -16.19 -3.68
CA ASP A 76 0.88 -17.14 -2.65
C ASP A 76 1.24 -16.67 -1.23
N THR A 77 0.74 -15.48 -0.86
CA THR A 77 1.05 -14.91 0.46
C THR A 77 -0.16 -14.28 1.12
N ASN A 78 -0.38 -14.61 2.39
CA ASN A 78 -1.32 -13.91 3.28
C ASN A 78 -0.69 -12.67 3.93
N TYR A 79 0.43 -12.18 3.38
CA TYR A 79 1.19 -11.08 3.93
C TYR A 79 1.81 -10.26 2.81
N LEU A 80 1.87 -8.94 2.98
CA LEU A 80 2.92 -8.17 2.32
C LEU A 80 4.25 -8.43 3.02
N TRP A 81 5.32 -8.48 2.23
CA TRP A 81 6.67 -8.55 2.75
C TRP A 81 7.28 -7.15 2.79
N ALA A 82 8.07 -6.87 3.81
CA ALA A 82 8.87 -5.65 3.93
C ALA A 82 10.35 -6.01 3.80
N TYR A 83 11.03 -5.37 2.85
CA TYR A 83 12.46 -5.52 2.63
C TYR A 83 13.18 -4.21 2.99
N PRO A 84 14.28 -4.26 3.76
CA PRO A 84 15.16 -3.11 3.93
C PRO A 84 15.62 -2.61 2.56
N ALA A 85 15.67 -1.31 2.37
CA ALA A 85 16.02 -0.70 1.09
C ALA A 85 16.96 0.49 1.25
N ASN A 86 17.76 0.72 0.20
CA ASN A 86 18.59 1.89 0.02
C ASN A 86 18.35 2.51 -1.37
N ALA A 87 19.17 3.48 -1.78
CA ALA A 87 19.06 4.14 -3.08
C ALA A 87 19.20 3.19 -4.27
N LYS A 88 19.86 2.04 -4.11
CA LYS A 88 20.06 1.02 -5.16
C LYS A 88 18.98 -0.06 -5.18
N GLY A 89 18.04 -0.06 -4.23
CA GLY A 89 16.97 -1.06 -4.14
C GLY A 89 16.99 -1.84 -2.83
N VAL A 90 16.55 -3.10 -2.87
CA VAL A 90 16.56 -4.01 -1.70
C VAL A 90 17.98 -4.21 -1.20
N ALA A 91 18.16 -4.07 0.11
CA ALA A 91 19.46 -4.05 0.79
C ALA A 91 19.58 -5.13 1.87
N GLY A 92 18.58 -5.98 2.03
CA GLY A 92 18.56 -6.98 3.09
C GLY A 92 17.47 -8.03 2.91
N ILE A 93 17.35 -8.88 3.92
CA ILE A 93 16.37 -9.97 3.96
C ILE A 93 15.01 -9.39 4.33
N GLY A 94 13.97 -9.83 3.62
CA GLY A 94 12.60 -9.43 3.90
C GLY A 94 11.97 -10.18 5.06
N ALA A 95 10.98 -9.57 5.68
CA ALA A 95 10.13 -10.18 6.70
C ALA A 95 8.65 -10.00 6.34
N ARG A 96 7.79 -10.90 6.86
CA ARG A 96 6.33 -10.72 6.79
C ARG A 96 5.95 -9.46 7.57
N TYR A 97 5.06 -8.66 7.01
CA TYR A 97 4.72 -7.35 7.56
C TYR A 97 3.21 -7.14 7.66
N CYS A 98 2.53 -6.85 6.56
CA CYS A 98 1.10 -6.55 6.56
C CYS A 98 0.26 -7.83 6.37
N PRO A 99 -0.38 -8.40 7.40
CA PRO A 99 -1.25 -9.56 7.24
C PRO A 99 -2.49 -9.18 6.43
N LEU A 100 -2.68 -9.82 5.28
CA LEU A 100 -3.79 -9.58 4.39
C LEU A 100 -5.03 -10.33 4.89
N ARG A 101 -6.17 -9.65 4.89
CA ARG A 101 -7.47 -10.32 5.01
C ARG A 101 -7.80 -10.99 3.69
N THR A 102 -8.32 -12.21 3.76
CA THR A 102 -8.70 -13.00 2.60
C THR A 102 -10.12 -13.52 2.76
N ARG A 103 -10.75 -13.96 1.67
CA ARG A 103 -11.94 -14.80 1.80
C ARG A 103 -11.50 -16.18 2.31
N PRO A 104 -12.35 -16.88 3.09
CA PRO A 104 -12.03 -18.24 3.53
C PRO A 104 -11.67 -19.13 2.34
N GLY A 105 -10.49 -19.75 2.36
CA GLY A 105 -10.02 -20.65 1.30
C GLY A 105 -9.41 -19.96 0.07
N GLU A 106 -9.35 -18.62 0.02
CA GLU A 106 -8.73 -17.88 -1.09
C GLU A 106 -7.38 -17.26 -0.65
N PRO A 107 -6.36 -17.26 -1.53
CA PRO A 107 -5.10 -16.58 -1.26
C PRO A 107 -5.29 -15.06 -1.23
N GLY A 108 -4.49 -14.37 -0.40
CA GLY A 108 -4.59 -12.91 -0.22
C GLY A 108 -3.93 -12.06 -1.29
N ALA A 109 -3.49 -12.63 -2.41
CA ALA A 109 -2.55 -12.01 -3.35
C ALA A 109 -3.01 -10.60 -3.81
N PRO A 110 -2.31 -9.53 -3.38
CA PRO A 110 -2.57 -8.19 -3.87
C PRO A 110 -2.17 -8.08 -5.33
N CYS A 111 -2.94 -7.31 -6.09
CA CYS A 111 -2.65 -7.08 -7.50
C CYS A 111 -1.81 -5.82 -7.72
N SER A 112 -1.89 -4.86 -6.80
CA SER A 112 -1.16 -3.59 -6.90
C SER A 112 -1.02 -2.94 -5.53
N LEU A 113 0.13 -2.32 -5.28
CA LEU A 113 0.46 -1.60 -4.05
C LEU A 113 0.69 -0.12 -4.34
N THR A 114 0.29 0.74 -3.39
CA THR A 114 0.74 2.13 -3.34
C THR A 114 0.92 2.57 -1.88
N ALA A 115 1.49 3.75 -1.66
CA ALA A 115 1.75 4.30 -0.35
C ALA A 115 1.48 5.80 -0.33
N ASP A 116 1.15 6.33 0.85
CA ASP A 116 0.94 7.75 1.05
C ASP A 116 2.07 8.42 1.85
N LYS A 117 2.06 9.75 1.92
CA LYS A 117 3.05 10.54 2.65
C LYS A 117 3.10 10.25 4.16
N GLY A 118 2.03 9.68 4.72
CA GLY A 118 1.95 9.25 6.11
C GLY A 118 2.63 7.91 6.36
N GLY A 119 3.14 7.25 5.31
CA GLY A 119 3.77 5.93 5.39
C GLY A 119 2.78 4.77 5.35
N ARG A 120 1.47 5.04 5.18
CA ARG A 120 0.47 3.97 5.06
C ARG A 120 0.65 3.21 3.76
N ILE A 121 0.39 1.90 3.81
CA ILE A 121 0.46 1.00 2.67
C ILE A 121 -0.96 0.65 2.23
N TYR A 122 -1.22 0.75 0.93
CA TYR A 122 -2.51 0.43 0.33
C TYR A 122 -2.33 -0.76 -0.60
N ALA A 123 -3.08 -1.83 -0.35
CA ALA A 123 -3.02 -3.07 -1.13
C ALA A 123 -4.38 -3.31 -1.81
N ALA A 124 -4.39 -3.31 -3.14
CA ALA A 124 -5.58 -3.67 -3.89
C ALA A 124 -5.75 -5.19 -3.91
N THR A 125 -6.83 -5.67 -3.30
CA THR A 125 -7.19 -7.09 -3.18
C THR A 125 -8.62 -7.30 -3.65
N GLU A 126 -9.05 -8.56 -3.80
CA GLU A 126 -10.40 -8.88 -4.26
C GLU A 126 -11.51 -8.44 -3.30
N ILE A 127 -11.19 -8.26 -2.01
CA ILE A 127 -12.16 -7.77 -1.01
C ILE A 127 -12.16 -6.25 -0.87
N GLY A 128 -11.33 -5.54 -1.65
CA GLY A 128 -11.19 -4.09 -1.61
C GLY A 128 -9.74 -3.63 -1.44
N VAL A 129 -9.56 -2.33 -1.18
CA VAL A 129 -8.24 -1.77 -0.87
C VAL A 129 -8.01 -1.87 0.63
N GLN A 130 -7.10 -2.75 1.03
CA GLN A 130 -6.69 -2.90 2.43
C GLN A 130 -5.64 -1.86 2.76
N VAL A 131 -5.86 -1.09 3.81
CA VAL A 131 -4.96 -0.01 4.22
C VAL A 131 -4.28 -0.41 5.51
N PHE A 132 -2.96 -0.28 5.54
CA PHE A 132 -2.11 -0.59 6.68
C PHE A 132 -1.42 0.67 7.18
N ASP A 133 -1.26 0.77 8.50
CA ASP A 133 -0.44 1.79 9.12
C ASP A 133 1.05 1.56 8.79
N PRO A 134 1.94 2.53 9.08
CA PRO A 134 3.36 2.38 8.82
C PRO A 134 4.03 1.19 9.52
N ASP A 135 3.41 0.65 10.57
CA ASP A 135 3.88 -0.52 11.34
C ASP A 135 3.33 -1.85 10.79
N GLY A 136 2.52 -1.81 9.73
CA GLY A 136 1.91 -2.98 9.08
C GLY A 136 0.60 -3.46 9.71
N ARG A 137 0.00 -2.70 10.64
CA ARG A 137 -1.32 -3.03 11.22
C ARG A 137 -2.44 -2.59 10.29
N LEU A 138 -3.51 -3.36 10.20
CA LEU A 138 -4.64 -3.04 9.34
C LEU A 138 -5.45 -1.86 9.91
N CYS A 139 -5.47 -0.74 9.19
CA CYS A 139 -6.36 0.41 9.44
C CYS A 139 -7.83 0.09 9.10
N GLY A 140 -8.03 -0.68 8.03
CA GLY A 140 -9.34 -1.06 7.51
C GLY A 140 -9.33 -1.47 6.04
N VAL A 141 -10.51 -1.74 5.50
CA VAL A 141 -10.70 -2.10 4.08
C VAL A 141 -11.64 -1.09 3.44
N MET A 142 -11.19 -0.41 2.41
CA MET A 142 -12.06 0.38 1.54
C MET A 142 -12.78 -0.58 0.61
N THR A 143 -14.11 -0.53 0.60
CA THR A 143 -14.94 -1.41 -0.23
C THR A 143 -14.54 -1.35 -1.70
N PRO A 144 -14.69 -2.45 -2.46
CA PRO A 144 -14.41 -2.47 -3.88
C PRO A 144 -15.12 -1.34 -4.63
N ALA A 145 -14.44 -0.77 -5.63
CA ALA A 145 -15.03 0.28 -6.46
C ALA A 145 -16.13 -0.25 -7.40
N ALA A 146 -15.99 -1.51 -7.81
CA ALA A 146 -16.93 -2.29 -8.60
C ALA A 146 -16.58 -3.78 -8.47
N GLU A 147 -17.38 -4.65 -9.07
CA GLU A 147 -17.04 -6.06 -9.25
C GLU A 147 -15.85 -6.24 -10.21
N GLY A 148 -15.04 -7.26 -9.97
CA GLY A 148 -13.88 -7.62 -10.80
C GLY A 148 -12.55 -7.54 -10.07
N LYS A 149 -11.49 -8.02 -10.72
CA LYS A 149 -10.14 -8.06 -10.16
C LYS A 149 -9.48 -6.68 -10.26
N PRO A 150 -8.97 -6.10 -9.16
CA PRO A 150 -8.18 -4.88 -9.25
C PRO A 150 -6.88 -5.13 -10.02
N GLU A 151 -6.41 -4.15 -10.77
CA GLU A 151 -5.22 -4.32 -11.62
C GLU A 151 -4.14 -3.26 -11.44
N ASN A 152 -4.51 -2.04 -11.08
CA ASN A 152 -3.54 -0.95 -10.88
C ASN A 152 -4.08 0.03 -9.84
N LEU A 153 -3.30 0.28 -8.80
CA LEU A 153 -3.62 1.16 -7.70
C LEU A 153 -2.51 2.21 -7.59
N ALA A 154 -2.87 3.49 -7.63
CA ALA A 154 -1.90 4.58 -7.56
C ALA A 154 -2.51 5.86 -6.99
N PHE A 155 -1.68 6.69 -6.39
CA PHE A 155 -2.05 8.06 -6.04
C PHE A 155 -1.77 9.03 -7.17
N GLU A 156 -2.72 9.91 -7.44
CA GLU A 156 -2.60 11.12 -8.25
C GLU A 156 -2.84 12.32 -7.33
N GLY A 157 -1.78 12.80 -6.68
CA GLY A 157 -1.90 13.80 -5.62
C GLY A 157 -2.66 13.25 -4.41
N ASP A 158 -3.82 13.83 -4.09
CA ASP A 158 -4.73 13.40 -3.00
C ASP A 158 -5.81 12.39 -3.45
N THR A 159 -5.76 11.99 -4.72
CA THR A 159 -6.74 11.10 -5.31
C THR A 159 -6.15 9.70 -5.46
N LEU A 160 -6.74 8.73 -4.77
CA LEU A 160 -6.44 7.32 -4.98
C LEU A 160 -7.18 6.83 -6.22
N THR A 161 -6.47 6.18 -7.14
CA THR A 161 -7.02 5.65 -8.37
C THR A 161 -6.90 4.14 -8.40
N LEU A 162 -7.94 3.46 -8.90
CA LEU A 162 -8.00 2.02 -9.02
C LEU A 162 -8.53 1.62 -10.38
N TRP A 163 -7.81 0.75 -11.07
CA TRP A 163 -8.25 0.13 -12.31
C TRP A 163 -8.86 -1.24 -12.05
N ILE A 164 -10.05 -1.46 -12.62
CA ILE A 164 -10.71 -2.77 -12.71
C ILE A 164 -11.08 -2.98 -14.18
N GLY A 165 -10.45 -3.95 -14.83
CA GLY A 165 -10.50 -4.08 -16.29
C GLY A 165 -10.02 -2.79 -16.96
N ASP A 166 -10.81 -2.25 -17.88
CA ASP A 166 -10.52 -0.99 -18.61
C ASP A 166 -11.16 0.24 -17.96
N THR A 167 -11.77 0.09 -16.78
CA THR A 167 -12.39 1.22 -16.08
C THR A 167 -11.48 1.73 -14.96
N LYS A 168 -11.19 3.03 -14.99
CA LYS A 168 -10.54 3.76 -13.90
C LYS A 168 -11.59 4.28 -12.92
N TYR A 169 -11.37 4.02 -11.64
CA TYR A 169 -12.10 4.60 -10.52
C TYR A 169 -11.17 5.55 -9.76
N ALA A 170 -11.73 6.62 -9.21
CA ALA A 170 -11.00 7.61 -8.43
C ALA A 170 -11.74 7.88 -7.11
N ARG A 171 -10.99 8.04 -6.02
CA ARG A 171 -11.51 8.43 -4.72
C ARG A 171 -10.58 9.43 -4.07
N LYS A 172 -11.12 10.58 -3.69
CA LYS A 172 -10.36 11.60 -2.96
C LYS A 172 -10.15 11.15 -1.51
N LEU A 173 -8.96 11.35 -0.98
CA LEU A 173 -8.59 11.02 0.39
C LEU A 173 -8.01 12.23 1.12
N ASN A 174 -8.02 12.21 2.46
CA ASN A 174 -7.40 13.23 3.31
C ASN A 174 -5.89 12.99 3.49
N THR A 175 -5.22 12.60 2.41
CA THR A 175 -3.79 12.29 2.35
C THR A 175 -3.32 12.40 0.91
N THR A 176 -2.01 12.40 0.68
CA THR A 176 -1.44 12.43 -0.67
C THR A 176 -0.47 11.28 -0.85
N GLY A 177 -0.28 10.82 -2.09
CA GLY A 177 0.74 9.82 -2.42
C GLY A 177 2.12 10.16 -1.90
N ALA A 178 2.91 9.12 -1.60
CA ALA A 178 4.34 9.27 -1.35
C ALA A 178 5.05 9.82 -2.61
N LYS A 179 6.11 10.60 -2.41
CA LYS A 179 6.95 11.12 -3.50
C LYS A 179 8.05 10.13 -3.87
#